data_AF-A0A7V1LQX6-F1
#
_entry.id   AF-A0A7V1LQX6-F1
#
_cell.length_a   1.000
_cell.length_b   1.000
_cell.length_c   1.000
_cell.angle_alpha   90.00
_cell.angle_beta   90.00
_cell.angle_gamma   90.00
#
_symmetry.space_group_name_H-M   'P 1'
#
loop_
_entity.id
_entity.type
_entity.pdbx_description
1 polymer ?
#
loop_
_entity_poly.entity_id
_entity_poly.type
_entity_poly.pdbx_seq_one_letter_code
_entity_poly.pdbx_strand_id
1 'polypeptide(L)' 'MSKDWTQLHKKYKGLWVALADDEITVLGAGKTVREAVQQARKKTNKTPFLTLVPKKMVSYVGAI' A
#
# COMPACT_ATOMS: atom_id res chain seq x y z
N MET A 1 2.13 -3.22 19.19
CA MET A 1 1.11 -2.20 18.82
C MET A 1 0.58 -2.57 17.44
N SER A 2 -0.70 -2.92 17.35
CA SER A 2 -1.33 -3.29 16.08
C SER A 2 -1.44 -2.04 15.21
N LYS A 3 -0.65 -1.96 14.14
CA LYS A 3 -0.81 -0.90 13.12
C LYS A 3 -2.21 -1.11 12.51
N ASP A 4 -3.02 -0.07 12.44
CA ASP A 4 -4.39 -0.16 11.92
C ASP A 4 -4.42 0.15 10.42
N TRP A 5 -4.37 -0.90 9.59
CA TRP A 5 -4.32 -0.80 8.12
C TRP A 5 -5.72 -0.65 7.49
N THR A 6 -6.77 -0.62 8.32
CA THR A 6 -8.17 -0.64 7.87
C THR A 6 -8.51 0.61 7.05
N GLN A 7 -7.96 1.77 7.44
CA GLN A 7 -8.16 3.03 6.73
C GLN A 7 -7.42 3.06 5.38
N LEU A 8 -6.20 2.51 5.35
CA LEU A 8 -5.37 2.42 4.15
C LEU A 8 -6.04 1.49 3.13
N HIS A 9 -6.53 0.34 3.59
CA HIS A 9 -7.31 -0.58 2.76
C HIS A 9 -8.58 0.09 2.23
N LYS A 10 -9.36 0.83 3.04
CA LYS A 10 -10.57 1.52 2.54
C LYS A 10 -10.27 2.52 1.43
N LYS A 11 -9.18 3.30 1.55
CA LYS A 11 -8.85 4.39 0.62
C LYS A 11 -8.11 3.92 -0.64
N TYR A 12 -7.31 2.86 -0.53
CA TYR A 12 -6.43 2.41 -1.60
C TYR A 12 -6.73 1.00 -2.13
N LYS A 13 -7.90 0.44 -1.82
CA LYS A 13 -8.37 -0.86 -2.28
C LYS A 13 -8.20 -1.06 -3.80
N GLY A 14 -7.38 -2.02 -4.21
CA GLY A 14 -7.12 -2.33 -5.61
C GLY A 14 -6.11 -1.40 -6.30
N LEU A 15 -5.39 -0.57 -5.54
CA LEU A 15 -4.33 0.30 -6.04
C LEU A 15 -2.96 -0.18 -5.54
N TRP A 16 -1.93 0.17 -6.30
CA TRP A 16 -0.55 0.13 -5.86
C TRP A 16 -0.29 1.30 -4.92
N VAL A 17 0.27 1.00 -3.77
CA VAL A 17 0.63 1.99 -2.75
C VAL A 17 2.14 1.91 -2.53
N ALA A 18 2.78 3.07 -2.60
CA ALA A 18 4.17 3.27 -2.24
C ALA A 18 4.23 3.82 -0.81
N LEU A 19 4.75 3.02 0.11
CA LEU A 19 4.91 3.30 1.53
C LEU A 19 6.34 3.74 1.84
N ALA A 20 6.50 4.58 2.86
CA ALA A 20 7.82 4.92 3.40
C ALA A 20 8.40 3.77 4.22
N ASP A 21 9.64 3.96 4.70
CA ASP A 21 10.36 3.09 5.62
C ASP A 21 9.57 2.79 6.91
N ASP A 22 8.69 3.70 7.33
CA ASP A 22 7.82 3.51 8.50
C ASP A 22 6.63 2.56 8.25
N GLU A 23 6.44 2.09 7.01
CA GLU A 23 5.34 1.24 6.50
C GLU A 23 3.91 1.83 6.64
N ILE A 24 3.78 3.02 7.22
CA ILE A 24 2.49 3.68 7.48
C ILE A 24 2.30 4.87 6.54
N THR A 25 3.39 5.57 6.21
CA THR A 25 3.34 6.80 5.42
C THR A 25 3.15 6.50 3.94
N VAL A 26 2.00 6.87 3.38
CA VAL A 26 1.71 6.72 1.95
C VAL A 26 2.38 7.86 1.16
N LEU A 27 3.44 7.50 0.45
CA LEU A 27 4.20 8.42 -0.40
C LEU A 27 3.55 8.60 -1.77
N GLY A 28 2.92 7.55 -2.30
CA GLY A 28 2.22 7.60 -3.58
C GLY A 28 1.22 6.47 -3.74
N ALA A 29 0.22 6.68 -4.60
CA ALA A 29 -0.71 5.62 -4.98
C ALA A 29 -1.10 5.73 -6.46
N GLY A 30 -1.37 4.58 -7.09
CA GLY A 30 -1.72 4.53 -8.50
C GLY A 30 -2.32 3.19 -8.91
N LYS A 31 -2.88 3.11 -10.12
CA LYS A 31 -3.36 1.84 -10.68
C LYS A 31 -2.21 0.95 -11.12
N THR A 32 -1.05 1.56 -11.38
CA THR A 32 0.18 0.87 -11.78
C THR A 32 1.32 1.15 -10.82
N VAL A 33 2.29 0.23 -10.76
CA VAL A 33 3.53 0.41 -10.00
C VAL A 33 4.23 1.71 -10.40
N ARG A 34 4.29 1.98 -11.71
CA ARG A 34 4.96 3.17 -12.26
C ARG A 34 4.36 4.47 -11.73
N GLU A 35 3.04 4.58 -11.69
CA GLU A 35 2.34 5.75 -11.13
C GLU A 35 2.65 5.93 -9.65
N ALA A 36 2.56 4.85 -8.86
CA ALA A 36 2.83 4.89 -7.42
C ALA A 36 4.29 5.30 -7.13
N VAL A 37 5.25 4.76 -7.89
CA VAL A 37 6.68 5.14 -7.80
C VAL A 37 6.93 6.57 -8.24
N GLN A 38 6.31 7.03 -9.33
CA GLN A 38 6.46 8.41 -9.78
C GLN A 38 5.92 9.40 -8.75
N GLN A 39 4.80 9.10 -8.10
CA GLN A 39 4.28 9.93 -7.01
C GLN A 39 5.18 9.87 -5.77
N ALA A 40 5.69 8.69 -5.41
CA ALA A 40 6.59 8.56 -4.26
C ALA A 40 7.91 9.29 -4.47
N ARG A 41 8.49 9.23 -5.67
CA ARG A 41 9.72 9.95 -6.05
C ARG A 41 9.59 11.47 -5.94
N LYS A 42 8.38 12.02 -6.06
CA LYS A 42 8.14 13.46 -5.83
C LYS A 42 8.22 13.85 -4.35
N LYS A 43 7.98 12.89 -3.43
CA LYS A 43 7.93 13.13 -1.99
C LYS A 43 9.16 12.65 -1.24
N THR A 44 9.84 11.63 -1.75
CA THR A 44 11.06 11.11 -1.15
C THR A 44 12.06 10.69 -2.21
N ASN A 45 13.34 10.77 -1.87
CA ASN A 45 14.43 10.27 -2.69
C ASN A 45 14.86 8.84 -2.28
N LYS A 46 14.27 8.30 -1.21
CA LYS A 46 14.52 6.92 -0.75
C LYS A 46 13.66 5.92 -1.52
N THR A 47 14.10 4.67 -1.57
CA THR A 47 13.34 3.55 -2.16
C THR A 47 12.07 3.28 -1.34
N PRO A 48 10.86 3.49 -1.89
CA PRO A 48 9.62 3.23 -1.16
C PRO A 48 9.26 1.73 -1.22
N PHE A 49 8.55 1.24 -0.20
CA PHE A 49 7.95 -0.09 -0.20
C PHE A 49 6.70 -0.11 -1.07
N LEU A 50 6.63 -1.02 -2.04
CA LEU A 50 5.49 -1.12 -2.94
C LEU A 50 4.60 -2.28 -2.53
N THR A 51 3.32 -1.99 -2.29
CA THR A 51 2.33 -3.00 -1.96
C THR A 51 1.10 -2.83 -2.84
N LEU A 52 0.61 -3.94 -3.39
CA LEU A 52 -0.68 -3.99 -4.06
C LEU A 52 -1.74 -4.26 -2.99
N VAL A 53 -2.62 -3.29 -2.77
CA VAL A 53 -3.70 -3.48 -1.80
C VAL A 53 -4.78 -4.35 -2.44
N PRO A 54 -5.10 -5.53 -1.89
CA PRO A 54 -6.05 -6.45 -2.49
C PRO A 54 -7.46 -5.81 -2.53
N LYS A 55 -8.19 -6.04 -3.62
CA LYS A 55 -9.58 -5.54 -3.74
C LYS A 55 -10.54 -6.28 -2.79
N LYS A 56 -10.25 -7.52 -2.45
CA LYS A 56 -11.06 -8.31 -1.52
C LYS A 56 -10.13 -8.88 -0.46
N MET A 57 -10.47 -8.66 0.81
CA MET A 57 -9.90 -9.44 1.89
C MET A 57 -10.60 -10.80 1.86
N VAL A 58 -10.00 -11.74 1.13
CA VAL A 58 -10.46 -13.13 1.12
C VAL A 58 -9.70 -13.84 2.24
N SER A 59 -10.35 -13.96 3.39
CA SER A 59 -9.80 -14.71 4.52
C SER A 59 -9.89 -16.21 4.18
N TYR A 60 -8.75 -16.87 4.10
CA TYR A 60 -8.72 -18.33 3.98
C TYR A 60 -8.50 -18.92 5.36
N VAL A 61 -9.46 -19.72 5.83
CA VAL A 61 -9.34 -20.49 7.06
C VAL A 61 -9.29 -21.95 6.65
N GLY A 62 -8.15 -22.60 6.85
CA GLY A 62 -8.05 -24.04 6.68
C GLY A 62 -8.92 -24.72 7.73
N ALA A 63 -9.95 -25.43 7.31
CA ALA A 63 -10.63 -26.38 8.19
C ALA A 63 -9.73 -27.61 8.30
N ILE A 64 -9.37 -27.97 9.54
CA ILE A 64 -8.65 -29.21 9.90
C ILE A 64 -9.61 -30.39 9.78
#